data_AF-A0A2T2RS67-F1
#
_entry.id   AF-A0A2T2RS67-F1
#
_cell.length_a   1.000
_cell.length_b   1.000
_cell.length_c   1.000
_cell.angle_alpha   90.00
_cell.angle_beta   90.00
_cell.angle_gamma   90.00
#
_symmetry.space_group_name_H-M   'P 1'
#
loop_
_entity.id
_entity.type
_entity.pdbx_description
1 polymer ?
#
loop_
_entity_poly.entity_id
_entity_poly.type
_entity_poly.pdbx_seq_one_letter_code
_entity_poly.pdbx_strand_id
1 'polypeptide(L)'
;MPECTPIKAIDVRNAIEAILGSNKLGENLLGTYQYPSGYEMSAIAVGNTPNSVTVQGLEVFIPLVGDTVRSTWVGAYKHLEQEWNIILIQRDTEGSPTLPFGVDRLQRYFWRSRGVYTPQDDILGSYPQYRFTFDYLDLYPTIRNFN
;
A
#
# COMPACT_ATOMS: atom_id res chain seq x y z
N MET A 1 16.24 -4.80 -23.84
CA MET A 1 14.83 -4.38 -23.62
C MET A 1 14.57 -4.48 -22.12
N PRO A 2 13.91 -3.51 -21.47
CA PRO A 2 13.82 -3.48 -20.02
C PRO A 2 13.01 -4.67 -19.51
N GLU A 3 13.57 -5.41 -18.57
CA GLU A 3 12.93 -6.54 -17.89
C GLU A 3 11.71 -6.05 -17.12
N CYS A 4 10.57 -6.71 -17.34
CA CYS A 4 9.37 -6.44 -16.58
C CYS A 4 9.59 -6.85 -15.12
N THR A 5 9.67 -5.85 -14.26
CA THR A 5 9.93 -6.08 -12.83
C THR A 5 8.59 -6.06 -12.11
N PRO A 6 8.28 -7.07 -11.26
CA PRO A 6 7.13 -7.02 -10.37
C PRO A 6 7.10 -5.70 -9.59
N ILE A 7 5.90 -5.20 -9.30
CA ILE A 7 5.73 -3.99 -8.48
C ILE A 7 6.42 -4.26 -7.14
N LYS A 8 7.32 -3.36 -6.72
CA LYS A 8 8.03 -3.51 -5.45
C LYS A 8 7.27 -2.76 -4.37
N ALA A 9 7.43 -3.21 -3.12
CA ALA A 9 6.80 -2.55 -1.98
C ALA A 9 7.19 -1.06 -1.87
N ILE A 10 8.39 -0.68 -2.33
CA ILE A 10 8.84 0.72 -2.38
C ILE A 10 8.02 1.57 -3.36
N ASP A 11 7.60 0.99 -4.49
CA ASP A 11 6.79 1.71 -5.49
C ASP A 11 5.38 1.96 -4.92
N VAL A 12 4.82 0.97 -4.24
CA VAL A 12 3.53 1.08 -3.54
C VAL A 12 3.62 2.10 -2.41
N ARG A 13 4.70 2.08 -1.63
CA ARG A 13 4.98 3.08 -0.59
C ARG A 13 4.98 4.49 -1.17
N ASN A 14 5.78 4.75 -2.20
CA ASN A 14 5.91 6.07 -2.80
C ASN A 14 4.56 6.58 -3.34
N ALA A 15 3.75 5.69 -3.93
CA ALA A 15 2.41 6.04 -4.40
C ALA A 15 1.49 6.43 -3.23
N ILE A 16 1.48 5.66 -2.14
CA ILE A 16 0.67 5.96 -0.96
C ILE A 16 1.13 7.26 -0.28
N GLU A 17 2.44 7.48 -0.14
CA GLU A 17 2.99 8.73 0.38
C GLU A 17 2.54 9.93 -0.45
N ALA A 18 2.57 9.82 -1.77
CA ALA A 18 2.10 10.89 -2.66
C ALA A 18 0.60 11.17 -2.51
N ILE A 19 -0.22 10.14 -2.32
CA ILE A 19 -1.69 10.27 -2.18
C ILE A 19 -2.04 10.95 -0.86
N LEU A 20 -1.48 10.43 0.24
CA LEU A 20 -1.81 10.87 1.59
C LEU A 20 -1.08 12.16 1.99
N GLY A 21 0.09 12.43 1.41
CA GLY A 21 0.90 13.63 1.65
C GLY A 21 0.65 14.81 0.70
N SER A 22 -0.29 14.71 -0.24
CA SER A 22 -0.51 15.79 -1.23
C SER A 22 -1.20 17.05 -0.66
N ASN A 23 -0.68 18.20 -1.08
CA ASN A 23 -0.82 19.56 -0.50
C ASN A 23 -2.11 20.33 -0.83
N LYS A 24 -3.17 19.72 -1.38
CA LYS A 24 -4.30 20.53 -1.88
C LYS A 24 -5.59 20.51 -1.06
N LEU A 25 -5.85 19.51 -0.21
CA LEU A 25 -7.13 19.44 0.52
C LEU A 25 -7.04 18.73 1.90
N GLY A 26 -5.87 18.73 2.54
CA GLY A 26 -5.67 18.13 3.86
C GLY A 26 -4.20 17.76 4.04
N GLU A 27 -3.49 18.59 4.78
CA GLU A 27 -2.07 18.40 5.06
C GLU A 27 -1.91 17.33 6.13
N ASN A 28 -0.91 16.45 5.95
CA ASN A 28 -0.43 15.48 6.93
C ASN A 28 -1.46 14.49 7.49
N LEU A 29 -2.14 13.74 6.60
CA LEU A 29 -2.89 12.56 7.03
C LEU A 29 -1.98 11.43 7.54
N LEU A 30 -0.76 11.34 7.00
CA LEU A 30 0.22 10.36 7.49
C LEU A 30 0.61 10.70 8.92
N GLY A 31 0.67 9.68 9.75
CA GLY A 31 1.27 9.76 11.05
C GLY A 31 2.79 9.93 10.99
N THR A 32 3.40 10.06 12.15
CA THR A 32 4.85 10.16 12.31
C THR A 32 5.34 9.09 13.28
N TYR A 33 6.38 8.33 12.88
CA TYR A 33 7.19 7.53 13.79
C TYR A 33 8.20 8.43 14.50
N GLN A 34 8.12 8.49 15.82
CA GLN A 34 9.13 9.12 16.66
C GLN A 34 10.08 8.06 17.20
N TYR A 35 11.35 8.15 16.80
CA TYR A 35 12.41 7.27 17.29
C TYR A 35 12.97 7.76 18.64
N PRO A 36 13.53 6.87 19.48
CA PRO A 36 14.19 7.26 20.73
C PRO A 36 15.34 8.27 20.55
N SER A 37 15.93 8.33 19.35
CA SER A 37 16.95 9.33 18.98
C SER A 37 16.40 10.73 18.72
N GLY A 38 15.07 10.91 18.73
CA GLY A 38 14.39 12.15 18.35
C GLY A 38 14.23 12.34 16.83
N TYR A 39 14.68 11.38 16.02
CA TYR A 39 14.43 11.38 14.58
C TYR A 39 12.95 11.10 14.29
N GLU A 40 12.39 11.82 13.32
CA GLU A 40 11.01 11.67 12.87
C GLU A 40 10.96 11.21 11.42
N MET A 41 10.03 10.31 11.11
CA MET A 41 9.71 9.93 9.73
C MET A 41 8.22 9.64 9.57
N SER A 42 7.69 9.73 8.35
CA SER A 42 6.30 9.36 8.06
C SER A 42 6.00 7.91 8.48
N ALA A 43 4.80 7.70 9.04
CA ALA A 43 4.36 6.43 9.60
C ALA A 43 3.95 5.43 8.52
N ILE A 44 4.93 4.90 7.78
CA ILE A 44 4.72 3.82 6.82
C ILE A 44 5.68 2.67 7.12
N ALA A 45 5.15 1.55 7.58
CA ALA A 45 5.87 0.30 7.75
C ALA A 45 5.75 -0.56 6.49
N VAL A 46 6.90 -1.04 6.01
CA VAL A 46 6.97 -2.04 4.94
C VAL A 46 7.54 -3.31 5.53
N GLY A 47 6.76 -4.39 5.56
CA GLY A 47 7.08 -5.55 6.40
C GLY A 47 6.90 -5.21 7.87
N ASN A 48 7.80 -5.65 8.76
CA ASN A 48 7.61 -5.48 10.20
C ASN A 48 7.72 -4.01 10.66
N THR A 49 6.78 -3.58 11.51
CA THR A 49 6.85 -2.28 12.18
C THR A 49 8.12 -2.20 13.04
N PRO A 50 8.83 -1.05 13.07
CA PRO A 50 9.97 -0.87 13.97
C PRO A 50 9.55 -1.08 15.43
N ASN A 51 10.31 -1.88 16.18
CA ASN A 51 10.11 -2.00 17.62
C ASN A 51 10.57 -0.69 18.31
N SER A 52 9.90 -0.32 19.40
CA SER A 52 10.30 0.81 20.27
C SER A 52 10.14 2.22 19.69
N VAL A 53 9.26 2.40 18.70
CA VAL A 53 8.86 3.74 18.20
C VAL A 53 7.46 4.08 18.66
N THR A 54 7.20 5.37 18.89
CA THR A 54 5.84 5.87 19.15
C THR A 54 5.26 6.39 17.84
N VAL A 55 3.98 6.12 17.60
CA VAL A 55 3.26 6.58 16.42
C VAL A 55 2.15 7.53 16.83
N GLN A 56 2.03 8.65 16.12
CA GLN A 56 0.89 9.55 16.22
C GLN A 56 0.26 9.73 14.84
N GLY A 57 -1.07 9.79 14.74
CA GLY A 57 -1.78 9.95 13.47
C GLY A 57 -2.12 8.62 12.77
N LEU A 58 -2.03 8.57 11.44
CA LEU A 58 -2.32 7.38 10.63
C LEU A 58 -1.05 6.58 10.30
N GLU A 59 -0.96 5.36 10.83
CA GLU A 59 0.07 4.39 10.47
C GLU A 59 -0.39 3.55 9.26
N VAL A 60 0.49 3.38 8.28
CA VAL A 60 0.23 2.55 7.10
C VAL A 60 1.16 1.34 7.11
N PHE A 61 0.60 0.15 6.99
CA PHE A 61 1.36 -1.09 6.85
C PHE A 61 1.23 -1.64 5.43
N ILE A 62 2.37 -1.97 4.83
CA ILE A 62 2.51 -2.52 3.48
C ILE A 62 3.24 -3.87 3.59
N PRO A 63 2.68 -4.98 3.08
CA PRO A 63 3.39 -6.26 3.06
C PRO A 63 4.66 -6.18 2.19
N LEU A 64 5.61 -7.09 2.37
CA LEU A 64 6.85 -7.07 1.57
C LEU A 64 6.61 -7.48 0.10
N VAL A 65 5.57 -8.26 -0.13
CA VAL A 65 5.18 -8.79 -1.44
C VAL A 65 3.67 -8.69 -1.59
N GLY A 66 3.22 -8.28 -2.78
CA GLY A 66 1.82 -8.41 -3.17
C GLY A 66 1.51 -9.78 -3.75
N ASP A 67 0.25 -10.20 -3.66
CA ASP A 67 -0.26 -11.46 -4.19
C ASP A 67 -0.47 -11.37 -5.70
N THR A 68 0.03 -12.32 -6.47
CA THR A 68 -0.32 -12.42 -7.91
C THR A 68 -1.63 -13.16 -8.04
N VAL A 69 -2.66 -12.51 -8.55
CA VAL A 69 -4.04 -13.06 -8.52
C VAL A 69 -4.61 -13.38 -9.90
N ARG A 70 -4.13 -12.71 -10.94
CA ARG A 70 -4.63 -12.92 -12.30
C ARG A 70 -3.52 -12.82 -13.32
N SER A 71 -3.60 -13.69 -14.32
CA SER A 71 -2.77 -13.57 -15.51
C SER A 71 -3.56 -13.83 -16.78
N THR A 72 -3.39 -12.99 -17.79
CA THR A 72 -4.00 -13.17 -19.11
C THR A 72 -2.96 -13.04 -20.22
N TRP A 73 -3.12 -13.79 -21.30
CA TRP A 73 -2.21 -13.76 -22.44
C TRP A 73 -2.79 -12.94 -23.59
N VAL A 74 -1.98 -12.06 -24.16
CA VAL A 74 -2.31 -11.27 -25.36
C VAL A 74 -1.10 -11.29 -26.30
N GLY A 75 -1.14 -12.16 -27.31
CA GLY A 75 -0.01 -12.35 -28.22
C GLY A 75 1.24 -12.87 -27.49
N ALA A 76 2.36 -12.15 -27.63
CA ALA A 76 3.63 -12.46 -26.95
C ALA A 76 3.74 -11.87 -25.53
N TYR A 77 2.69 -11.22 -25.04
CA TYR A 77 2.66 -10.55 -23.75
C TYR A 77 1.75 -11.27 -22.77
N LYS A 78 2.18 -11.34 -21.51
CA LYS A 78 1.37 -11.81 -20.39
C LYS A 78 1.04 -10.61 -19.50
N HIS A 79 -0.24 -10.30 -19.35
CA HIS A 79 -0.68 -9.33 -18.36
C HIS A 79 -0.74 -10.01 -16.99
N LEU A 80 -0.19 -9.35 -15.98
CA LEU A 80 -0.21 -9.80 -14.59
C LEU A 80 -0.87 -8.73 -13.73
N GLU A 81 -1.83 -9.16 -12.91
CA GLU A 81 -2.45 -8.32 -11.89
C GLU A 81 -1.90 -8.74 -10.52
N GLN A 82 -1.30 -7.79 -9.80
CA GLN A 82 -0.81 -8.00 -8.43
C GLN A 82 -1.65 -7.21 -7.43
N GLU A 83 -2.18 -7.91 -6.44
CA GLU A 83 -2.97 -7.36 -5.34
C GLU A 83 -2.07 -7.06 -4.13
N TRP A 84 -2.23 -5.87 -3.56
CA TRP A 84 -1.54 -5.44 -2.36
C TRP A 84 -2.55 -5.16 -1.26
N ASN A 85 -2.41 -5.86 -0.13
CA ASN A 85 -3.27 -5.67 1.05
C ASN A 85 -2.60 -4.70 2.04
N ILE A 86 -3.06 -3.47 2.07
CA ILE A 86 -2.54 -2.37 2.88
C ILE A 86 -3.41 -2.18 4.11
N ILE A 87 -2.81 -2.03 5.29
CA ILE A 87 -3.54 -1.87 6.54
C ILE A 87 -3.36 -0.43 7.02
N LEU A 88 -4.46 0.21 7.41
CA LEU A 88 -4.45 1.56 7.98
C LEU A 88 -4.81 1.50 9.46
N ILE A 89 -3.94 2.07 10.30
CA ILE A 89 -4.07 2.02 11.74
C ILE A 89 -4.11 3.45 12.27
N GLN A 90 -5.21 3.81 12.92
CA GLN A 90 -5.32 5.10 13.61
C GLN A 90 -4.67 4.99 14.99
N ARG A 91 -3.70 5.86 15.26
CA ARG A 91 -2.93 5.94 16.51
C ARG A 91 -3.15 7.26 17.26
N ASP A 92 -3.97 8.16 16.72
CA ASP A 92 -4.39 9.40 17.38
C ASP A 92 -5.67 9.20 18.21
N THR A 93 -6.26 10.31 18.70
CA THR A 93 -7.46 10.29 19.54
C THR A 93 -8.64 9.59 18.85
N GLU A 94 -9.36 8.75 19.60
CA GLU A 94 -10.60 8.13 19.15
C GLU A 94 -11.58 9.17 18.60
N GLY A 95 -12.17 8.91 17.43
CA GLY A 95 -13.06 9.84 16.73
C GLY A 95 -12.36 10.86 15.81
N SER A 96 -11.03 10.83 15.69
CA SER A 96 -10.31 11.64 14.70
C SER A 96 -10.77 11.36 13.26
N PRO A 97 -10.91 12.40 12.40
CA PRO A 97 -11.33 12.21 11.01
C PRO A 97 -10.19 11.73 10.10
N THR A 98 -8.97 11.54 10.63
CA THR A 98 -7.78 11.15 9.86
C THR A 98 -7.99 9.84 9.07
N LEU A 99 -8.52 8.80 9.72
CA LEU A 99 -8.76 7.52 9.07
C LEU A 99 -9.84 7.64 7.95
N PRO A 100 -11.05 8.18 8.20
CA PRO A 100 -12.03 8.43 7.13
C PRO A 100 -11.47 9.20 5.92
N PHE A 101 -10.66 10.24 6.15
CA PHE A 101 -10.07 11.00 5.05
C PHE A 101 -8.97 10.24 4.30
N GLY A 102 -8.12 9.49 5.01
CA GLY A 102 -7.10 8.64 4.38
C GLY A 102 -7.74 7.58 3.48
N VAL A 103 -8.85 6.98 3.95
CA VAL A 103 -9.68 6.04 3.20
C VAL A 103 -10.23 6.66 1.91
N ASP A 104 -10.91 7.81 2.01
CA ASP A 104 -11.51 8.48 0.86
C ASP A 104 -10.47 8.80 -0.22
N ARG A 105 -9.28 9.28 0.18
CA ARG A 105 -8.19 9.58 -0.77
C ARG A 105 -7.68 8.34 -1.50
N LEU A 106 -7.43 7.25 -0.77
CA LEU A 106 -6.97 6.01 -1.36
C LEU A 106 -8.00 5.43 -2.35
N GLN A 107 -9.29 5.50 -2.00
CA GLN A 107 -10.38 5.04 -2.87
C GLN A 107 -10.52 5.86 -4.14
N ARG A 108 -10.37 7.19 -4.05
CA ARG A 108 -10.42 8.09 -5.22
C ARG A 108 -9.24 7.89 -6.17
N TYR A 109 -8.04 7.68 -5.64
CA TYR A 109 -6.84 7.50 -6.46
C TYR A 109 -6.80 6.10 -7.08
N PHE A 110 -7.07 5.08 -6.29
CA PHE A 110 -7.14 3.71 -6.74
C PHE A 110 -8.60 3.26 -6.82
N TRP A 111 -9.24 3.57 -7.95
CA TRP A 111 -10.65 3.28 -8.19
C TRP A 111 -11.04 1.79 -8.11
N ARG A 112 -10.07 0.86 -8.25
CA ARG A 112 -10.27 -0.58 -8.06
C ARG A 112 -10.12 -1.04 -6.61
N SER A 113 -9.73 -0.14 -5.72
CA SER A 113 -9.51 -0.50 -4.32
C SER A 113 -10.82 -0.90 -3.64
N ARG A 114 -10.73 -1.89 -2.77
CA ARG A 114 -11.86 -2.32 -1.94
C ARG A 114 -11.43 -2.29 -0.50
N GLY A 115 -12.20 -1.60 0.33
CA GLY A 115 -12.06 -1.62 1.77
C GLY A 115 -12.71 -2.89 2.31
N VAL A 116 -11.98 -3.64 3.13
CA VAL A 116 -12.50 -4.74 3.91
C VAL A 116 -12.19 -4.44 5.37
N TYR A 117 -13.24 -4.34 6.17
CA TYR A 117 -13.08 -4.34 7.61
C TYR A 117 -12.82 -5.78 8.05
N THR A 118 -11.61 -6.06 8.50
CA THR A 118 -11.26 -7.38 9.04
C THR A 118 -11.02 -7.22 10.53
N PRO A 119 -11.90 -7.78 11.38
CA PRO A 119 -11.59 -8.02 12.78
C PRO A 119 -10.34 -8.90 12.83
N GLN A 120 -9.22 -8.35 13.28
CA GLN A 120 -8.19 -9.17 13.89
C GLN A 120 -8.48 -9.24 15.38
N ASP A 121 -8.49 -10.48 15.88
CA ASP A 121 -8.64 -10.78 17.29
C ASP A 121 -7.59 -10.05 18.12
N ASP A 122 -8.09 -9.50 19.22
CA ASP A 122 -7.38 -9.06 20.41
C ASP A 122 -6.26 -8.03 20.20
N ILE A 123 -6.64 -6.75 20.36
CA ILE A 123 -6.02 -5.75 21.28
C ILE A 123 -6.44 -4.32 20.85
N LEU A 124 -7.00 -4.11 19.66
CA LEU A 124 -7.04 -2.74 19.10
C LEU A 124 -8.32 -2.27 18.38
N GLY A 125 -9.36 -3.08 18.29
CA GLY A 125 -10.53 -2.73 17.47
C GLY A 125 -10.18 -2.85 15.98
N SER A 126 -11.16 -3.23 15.15
CA SER A 126 -10.81 -3.67 13.81
C SER A 126 -10.37 -2.53 12.90
N TYR A 127 -9.31 -2.81 12.15
CA TYR A 127 -8.67 -1.85 11.27
C TYR A 127 -9.17 -2.01 9.84
N PRO A 128 -9.40 -0.90 9.12
CA PRO A 128 -9.63 -0.96 7.69
C PRO A 128 -8.42 -1.55 6.96
N GLN A 129 -8.66 -2.62 6.20
CA GLN A 129 -7.72 -3.15 5.23
C GLN A 129 -8.16 -2.74 3.82
N TYR A 130 -7.21 -2.35 2.99
CA TYR A 130 -7.44 -1.95 1.61
C TYR A 130 -6.67 -2.84 0.68
N ARG A 131 -7.39 -3.40 -0.28
CA ARG A 131 -6.79 -4.17 -1.35
C ARG A 131 -6.69 -3.32 -2.61
N PHE A 132 -5.49 -3.21 -3.16
CA PHE A 132 -5.20 -2.49 -4.41
C PHE A 132 -4.70 -3.44 -5.48
N THR A 133 -5.19 -3.31 -6.71
CA THR A 133 -4.73 -4.10 -7.86
C THR A 133 -3.85 -3.22 -8.75
N PHE A 134 -2.63 -3.69 -9.03
CA PHE A 134 -1.71 -3.05 -9.97
C PHE A 134 -1.53 -3.97 -11.19
N ASP A 135 -1.70 -3.39 -12.38
CA ASP A 135 -1.57 -4.09 -13.66
C ASP A 135 -0.14 -3.85 -14.22
N TYR A 136 0.58 -4.92 -14.54
CA TYR A 136 1.86 -4.83 -15.25
C TYR A 136 1.96 -5.88 -16.36
N LEU A 137 2.85 -5.63 -17.33
CA LEU A 137 3.12 -6.52 -18.44
C LEU A 137 4.30 -7.41 -18.10
N ASP A 138 4.31 -8.64 -18.60
CA ASP A 138 5.46 -9.55 -18.61
C ASP A 138 5.67 -10.03 -20.06
N LEU A 139 6.92 -10.01 -20.52
CA LEU A 139 7.29 -10.24 -21.91
C LEU A 139 7.92 -11.62 -22.01
N TYR A 140 7.18 -12.59 -22.55
CA TYR A 140 7.74 -13.90 -22.78
C TYR A 140 8.63 -13.85 -24.02
N PRO A 141 9.91 -14.27 -23.95
CA PRO A 141 10.67 -14.51 -25.16
C PRO A 141 9.96 -15.62 -25.92
N THR A 142 9.30 -15.24 -27.02
CA THR A 142 8.77 -16.20 -27.98
C THR A 142 9.99 -16.94 -28.52
N ILE A 143 10.19 -18.17 -28.07
CA ILE A 143 11.17 -19.08 -28.67
C ILE A 143 10.69 -19.31 -30.11
N ARG A 144 11.18 -18.48 -31.04
CA ARG A 144 11.15 -18.74 -32.47
C ARG A 144 12.16 -19.85 -32.74
N ASN A 145 11.83 -21.08 -32.35
CA ASN A 145 12.41 -22.25 -32.99
C ASN A 145 11.66 -22.41 -34.31
N PHE A 146 12.13 -21.71 -35.33
CA PHE A 146 11.86 -22.12 -36.70
C PHE A 146 12.73 -23.36 -36.94
N ASN A 147 12.10 -24.53 -36.92
CA ASN A 147 12.62 -25.71 -37.61
C ASN A 147 12.44 -25.55 -39.12
#